data_AF-A0A2V9K970-F1
#
_entry.id   AF-A0A2V9K970-F1
#
_cell.length_a   1.000
_cell.length_b   1.000
_cell.length_c   1.000
_cell.angle_alpha   90.00
_cell.angle_beta   90.00
_cell.angle_gamma   90.00
#
_symmetry.space_group_name_H-M   'P 1'
#
loop_
_entity.id
_entity.type
_entity.pdbx_description
1 polymer ?
#
loop_
_entity_poly.entity_id
_entity_poly.type
_entity_poly.pdbx_seq_one_letter_code
_entity_poly.pdbx_strand_id
1 'polypeptide(L)'
;MPRHNSLNRSGETQLAAAKLFARPGETMTDRTTRREFLKTSAGVAAGGALPSPRHSRESGNPSVPASAGTTAVNPPPAGDPLPIKKGVLLGMLPQDKSYAERFKIARDTGFEVVQAYTTEDAKLADEIKAAADGAGIRIDTVMNEGHWEWPLSSSDPAVVEKSLKRMETSLHNAKLWGSDAVLLVPAVVNPKTLYHDAWTRSQENIRKLIPLAEELKIVIAIEEVWNRFLLSPLEMAAYVDEFKSPWIKAWFDVGNVVLYGYPQDWIRTLGNRIYKVHLKDFKRLEDAYFWVNLGEGDIDWAEVRNAFREIGFADSATVELDGGKEPFLEPYLRDVSSRVDRLVLGKA
;
A
#
# COMPACT_ATOMS: atom_id res chain seq x y z
N MET A 1 -7.20 -28.18 19.35
CA MET A 1 -6.54 -26.87 19.19
C MET A 1 -7.20 -26.16 18.03
N PRO A 2 -7.89 -25.02 18.24
CA PRO A 2 -8.61 -24.36 17.17
C PRO A 2 -7.60 -23.67 16.24
N ARG A 3 -7.64 -24.06 14.96
CA ARG A 3 -6.77 -23.53 13.90
C ARG A 3 -7.20 -22.09 13.61
N HIS A 4 -6.28 -21.13 13.76
CA HIS A 4 -6.50 -19.76 13.33
C HIS A 4 -6.58 -19.71 11.79
N ASN A 5 -7.76 -19.35 11.29
CA ASN A 5 -8.03 -19.15 9.88
C ASN A 5 -7.77 -17.67 9.54
N SER A 6 -6.53 -17.35 9.16
CA SER A 6 -6.15 -16.05 8.59
C SER A 6 -6.44 -16.06 7.07
N LEU A 7 -7.71 -16.24 6.72
CA LEU A 7 -8.22 -16.16 5.35
C LEU A 7 -8.09 -14.72 4.84
N ASN A 8 -7.49 -14.53 3.67
CA ASN A 8 -7.64 -13.43 2.70
C ASN A 8 -8.15 -12.08 3.27
N ARG A 9 -7.56 -11.65 4.38
CA ARG A 9 -8.13 -10.68 5.31
C ARG A 9 -7.69 -9.25 4.99
N SER A 10 -7.16 -8.98 3.79
CA SER A 10 -6.84 -7.63 3.33
C SER A 10 -7.86 -7.15 2.30
N GLY A 11 -8.10 -7.91 1.22
CA GLY A 11 -9.12 -7.57 0.21
C GLY A 11 -10.56 -7.67 0.73
N GLU A 12 -10.91 -8.76 1.42
CA GLU A 12 -12.22 -8.91 2.06
C GLU A 12 -12.38 -7.93 3.24
N THR A 13 -11.29 -7.54 3.92
CA THR A 13 -11.36 -6.60 5.06
C THR A 13 -11.40 -5.15 4.60
N GLN A 14 -10.83 -4.80 3.45
CA GLN A 14 -11.01 -3.49 2.81
C GLN A 14 -12.44 -3.33 2.27
N LEU A 15 -13.01 -4.35 1.63
CA LEU A 15 -14.40 -4.33 1.17
C LEU A 15 -15.40 -4.49 2.34
N ALA A 16 -15.06 -5.26 3.38
CA ALA A 16 -15.83 -5.32 4.61
C ALA A 16 -15.68 -4.04 5.45
N ALA A 17 -14.56 -3.33 5.39
CA ALA A 17 -14.41 -1.98 5.94
C ALA A 17 -15.14 -0.93 5.08
N ALA A 18 -15.47 -1.22 3.82
CA ALA A 18 -16.48 -0.42 3.12
C ALA A 18 -17.90 -0.74 3.66
N LYS A 19 -18.20 -2.00 3.99
CA LYS A 19 -19.52 -2.47 4.47
C LYS A 19 -19.81 -2.21 5.97
N LEU A 20 -18.83 -2.28 6.86
CA LEU A 20 -18.98 -2.08 8.31
C LEU A 20 -19.29 -0.61 8.69
N PHE A 21 -19.21 0.30 7.71
CA PHE A 21 -19.37 1.74 7.90
C PHE A 21 -20.60 2.30 7.18
N ALA A 22 -21.48 1.43 6.66
CA ALA A 22 -22.88 1.77 6.44
C ALA A 22 -23.63 1.75 7.80
N ARG A 23 -24.63 2.62 7.98
CA ARG A 23 -25.33 2.81 9.27
C ARG A 23 -26.00 1.51 9.77
N PRO A 24 -26.10 1.27 11.09
CA PRO A 24 -26.88 0.15 11.60
C PRO A 24 -28.36 0.34 11.26
N GLY A 25 -28.93 -0.54 10.43
CA GLY A 25 -30.38 -0.61 10.17
C GLY A 25 -30.83 -0.68 8.71
N GLU A 26 -29.95 -0.50 7.73
CA GLU A 26 -30.30 -0.72 6.32
C GLU A 26 -29.91 -2.13 5.89
N THR A 27 -30.87 -3.05 5.95
CA THR A 27 -30.81 -4.24 5.09
C THR A 27 -31.06 -3.77 3.66
N MET A 28 -30.00 -3.62 2.86
CA MET A 28 -30.19 -3.59 1.41
C MET A 28 -30.65 -4.97 0.97
N THR A 29 -31.96 -5.12 0.79
CA THR A 29 -32.47 -6.13 -0.13
C THR A 29 -32.14 -5.68 -1.54
N ASP A 30 -31.87 -6.67 -2.39
CA ASP A 30 -31.52 -6.52 -3.79
C ASP A 30 -32.44 -5.50 -4.49
N ARG A 31 -31.83 -4.43 -5.02
CA ARG A 31 -32.41 -3.26 -5.71
C ARG A 31 -32.91 -2.11 -4.83
N THR A 32 -32.20 -0.99 -4.93
CA THR A 32 -32.78 0.35 -4.69
C THR A 32 -32.43 1.24 -5.88
N THR A 33 -33.44 1.88 -6.49
CA THR A 33 -33.27 2.67 -7.73
C THR A 33 -33.30 4.17 -7.47
N ARG A 34 -32.68 4.92 -8.38
CA ARG A 34 -32.39 6.38 -8.41
C ARG A 34 -33.56 7.33 -8.09
N ARG A 35 -34.80 6.86 -8.01
CA ARG A 35 -36.00 7.70 -7.76
C ARG A 35 -36.15 8.16 -6.30
N GLU A 36 -35.52 7.50 -5.34
CA GLU A 36 -35.65 7.86 -3.93
C GLU A 36 -34.63 8.90 -3.44
N PHE A 37 -33.48 9.02 -4.10
CA PHE A 37 -32.42 9.96 -3.68
C PHE A 37 -32.70 11.43 -4.07
N LEU A 38 -33.51 11.68 -5.11
CA LEU A 38 -33.77 13.04 -5.63
C LEU A 38 -34.85 13.83 -4.87
N LYS A 39 -35.44 13.28 -3.79
CA LYS A 39 -36.49 13.97 -3.02
C LYS A 39 -35.99 14.80 -1.84
N THR A 40 -34.70 14.76 -1.50
CA THR A 40 -34.20 15.28 -0.21
C THR A 40 -33.25 16.48 -0.32
N SER A 41 -33.27 17.25 -1.41
CA SER A 41 -32.42 18.44 -1.54
C SER A 41 -33.10 19.55 -2.34
N ALA A 42 -34.06 20.22 -1.70
CA ALA A 42 -34.61 21.49 -2.19
C ALA A 42 -34.70 22.51 -1.04
N GLY A 43 -34.05 23.67 -1.24
CA GLY A 43 -34.14 24.88 -0.42
C GLY A 43 -32.89 25.16 0.43
N VAL A 44 -32.27 26.34 0.48
CA VAL A 44 -32.56 27.71 -0.02
C VAL A 44 -31.21 28.46 -0.18
N ALA A 45 -31.19 29.47 -1.06
CA ALA A 45 -30.04 30.25 -1.52
C ALA A 45 -29.80 31.59 -0.78
N ALA A 46 -28.72 32.27 -1.22
CA ALA A 46 -28.32 33.70 -1.12
C ALA A 46 -27.31 34.05 0.00
N GLY A 47 -26.22 34.81 -0.22
CA GLY A 47 -25.69 35.51 -1.39
C GLY A 47 -24.43 36.34 -1.01
N GLY A 48 -23.80 37.00 -1.99
CA GLY A 48 -22.87 38.13 -1.77
C GLY A 48 -21.45 37.95 -2.31
N ALA A 49 -21.05 38.82 -3.25
CA ALA A 49 -19.77 38.79 -3.98
C ALA A 49 -18.84 39.98 -3.62
N LEU A 50 -17.52 39.69 -3.56
CA LEU A 50 -16.31 40.52 -3.86
C LEU A 50 -15.97 41.77 -3.00
N PRO A 51 -14.71 42.31 -3.03
CA PRO A 51 -13.40 41.82 -3.51
C PRO A 51 -12.22 41.97 -2.50
N SER A 52 -11.05 41.41 -2.88
CA SER A 52 -9.73 41.47 -2.20
C SER A 52 -9.07 42.86 -2.17
N PRO A 53 -7.97 43.00 -1.39
CA PRO A 53 -6.75 43.56 -1.97
C PRO A 53 -5.47 42.77 -1.68
N ARG A 54 -4.58 42.81 -2.68
CA ARG A 54 -3.17 42.37 -2.68
C ARG A 54 -2.37 43.11 -1.61
N HIS A 55 -1.43 42.43 -0.94
CA HIS A 55 -0.20 43.03 -0.44
C HIS A 55 0.97 42.05 -0.62
N SER A 56 1.91 42.46 -1.46
CA SER A 56 3.23 41.88 -1.66
C SER A 56 4.17 42.27 -0.53
N ARG A 57 4.94 41.32 0.00
CA ARG A 57 6.20 41.60 0.72
C ARG A 57 7.19 40.46 0.53
N GLU A 58 8.31 40.83 -0.08
CA GLU A 58 9.55 40.07 -0.15
C GLU A 58 10.20 39.96 1.24
N SER A 59 10.75 38.79 1.55
CA SER A 59 11.88 38.56 2.44
C SER A 59 12.30 37.10 2.20
N GLY A 60 13.46 36.82 1.60
CA GLY A 60 14.76 36.97 2.24
C GLY A 60 15.25 35.57 2.61
N ASN A 61 15.94 34.92 1.68
CA ASN A 61 16.45 33.55 1.80
C ASN A 61 17.87 33.57 2.40
N PRO A 62 18.19 32.80 3.45
CA PRO A 62 19.57 32.43 3.74
C PRO A 62 19.83 30.99 3.29
N SER A 63 20.80 30.88 2.39
CA SER A 63 21.47 29.67 1.93
C SER A 63 22.01 28.81 3.08
N VAL A 64 21.69 27.51 3.06
CA VAL A 64 22.31 26.46 3.88
C VAL A 64 22.95 25.43 2.92
N PRO A 65 24.16 24.91 3.20
CA PRO A 65 24.99 24.25 2.20
C PRO A 65 24.52 22.83 1.87
N ALA A 66 24.69 22.47 0.61
CA ALA A 66 24.48 21.14 0.06
C ALA A 66 25.45 20.11 0.67
N SER A 67 24.93 18.94 1.00
CA SER A 67 25.71 17.78 1.44
C SER A 67 25.14 16.49 0.83
N ALA A 68 26.06 15.76 0.21
CA ALA A 68 26.03 14.35 -0.23
C ALA A 68 24.97 13.93 -1.27
N GLY A 69 25.46 13.70 -2.49
CA GLY A 69 24.69 13.39 -3.67
C GLY A 69 23.99 12.03 -3.62
N THR A 70 22.71 12.07 -3.95
CA THR A 70 22.00 10.94 -4.55
C THR A 70 22.49 10.85 -5.99
N THR A 71 23.15 9.76 -6.37
CA THR A 71 23.41 9.48 -7.79
C THR A 71 22.07 9.41 -8.49
N ALA A 72 21.78 10.39 -9.35
CA ALA A 72 20.62 10.36 -10.21
C ALA A 72 20.76 9.14 -11.13
N VAL A 73 19.93 8.12 -10.89
CA VAL A 73 19.79 7.01 -11.83
C VAL A 73 19.07 7.61 -13.04
N ASN A 74 19.77 7.68 -14.18
CA ASN A 74 19.13 8.11 -15.42
C ASN A 74 17.97 7.15 -15.71
N PRO A 75 16.78 7.67 -16.04
CA PRO A 75 15.65 6.80 -16.37
C PRO A 75 16.00 5.94 -17.58
N PRO A 76 15.53 4.68 -17.64
CA PRO A 76 15.79 3.80 -18.76
C PRO A 76 15.27 4.43 -20.08
N PRO A 77 15.96 4.22 -21.21
CA PRO A 77 15.52 4.70 -22.52
C PRO A 77 14.06 4.34 -22.81
N ALA A 78 13.38 5.19 -23.59
CA ALA A 78 12.03 4.90 -24.06
C ALA A 78 12.05 3.59 -24.89
N GLY A 79 11.43 2.53 -24.36
CA GLY A 79 11.37 1.20 -24.99
C GLY A 79 12.06 0.08 -24.19
N ASP A 80 12.95 0.41 -23.26
CA ASP A 80 13.58 -0.61 -22.40
C ASP A 80 12.64 -1.03 -21.27
N PRO A 81 12.68 -2.33 -20.86
CA PRO A 81 11.95 -2.79 -19.71
C PRO A 81 12.35 -2.03 -18.44
N LEU A 82 11.36 -1.68 -17.61
CA LEU A 82 11.66 -1.06 -16.32
C LEU A 82 12.44 -2.02 -15.42
N PRO A 83 13.45 -1.55 -14.67
CA PRO A 83 14.24 -2.36 -13.74
C PRO A 83 13.47 -2.63 -12.44
N ILE A 84 12.23 -3.08 -12.55
CA ILE A 84 11.34 -3.37 -11.42
C ILE A 84 11.27 -4.88 -11.22
N LYS A 85 11.52 -5.33 -9.99
CA LYS A 85 11.41 -6.75 -9.62
C LYS A 85 9.94 -7.11 -9.40
N LYS A 86 9.47 -8.19 -10.02
CA LYS A 86 8.10 -8.66 -9.84
C LYS A 86 7.97 -9.41 -8.52
N GLY A 87 7.20 -8.85 -7.60
CA GLY A 87 6.87 -9.47 -6.32
C GLY A 87 5.51 -10.14 -6.31
N VAL A 88 5.34 -11.13 -5.44
CA VAL A 88 4.03 -11.72 -5.12
C VAL A 88 3.78 -11.70 -3.61
N LEU A 89 2.57 -11.34 -3.20
CA LEU A 89 2.18 -11.45 -1.80
C LEU A 89 2.05 -12.92 -1.40
N LEU A 90 2.64 -13.30 -0.27
CA LEU A 90 2.59 -14.66 0.27
C LEU A 90 1.17 -15.22 0.36
N GLY A 91 0.18 -14.37 0.64
CA GLY A 91 -1.25 -14.73 0.69
C GLY A 91 -1.83 -15.26 -0.62
N MET A 92 -1.23 -14.92 -1.77
CA MET A 92 -1.62 -15.45 -3.09
C MET A 92 -1.12 -16.88 -3.34
N LEU A 93 -0.19 -17.37 -2.53
CA LEU A 93 0.40 -18.70 -2.67
C LEU A 93 -0.45 -19.75 -1.90
N PRO A 94 -0.47 -21.01 -2.34
CA PRO A 94 -1.39 -22.03 -1.83
C PRO A 94 -1.15 -22.31 -0.35
N GLN A 95 -2.15 -22.02 0.49
CA GLN A 95 -2.03 -22.08 1.95
C GLN A 95 -1.99 -23.50 2.53
N ASP A 96 -2.41 -24.49 1.75
CA ASP A 96 -2.39 -25.91 2.09
C ASP A 96 -1.01 -26.57 1.87
N LYS A 97 -0.05 -25.85 1.28
CA LYS A 97 1.31 -26.32 1.02
C LYS A 97 2.32 -25.75 2.03
N SER A 98 3.46 -26.43 2.16
CA SER A 98 4.57 -25.94 2.98
C SER A 98 5.14 -24.62 2.41
N TYR A 99 5.84 -23.83 3.24
CA TYR A 99 6.51 -22.62 2.75
C TYR A 99 7.52 -22.92 1.64
N ALA A 100 8.22 -24.05 1.72
CA ALA A 100 9.19 -24.46 0.70
C ALA A 100 8.52 -24.67 -0.67
N GLU A 101 7.35 -25.33 -0.70
CA GLU A 101 6.56 -25.50 -1.91
C GLU A 101 5.99 -24.17 -2.41
N ARG A 102 5.47 -23.33 -1.51
CA ARG A 102 4.92 -22.01 -1.86
C ARG A 102 5.97 -21.12 -2.52
N PHE A 103 7.17 -21.03 -1.94
CA PHE A 103 8.26 -20.25 -2.50
C PHE A 103 8.83 -20.83 -3.79
N LYS A 104 8.88 -22.16 -3.91
CA LYS A 104 9.18 -22.83 -5.18
C LYS A 104 8.16 -22.44 -6.26
N ILE A 105 6.87 -22.45 -5.96
CA ILE A 105 5.80 -22.04 -6.88
C ILE A 105 5.97 -20.56 -7.28
N ALA A 106 6.23 -19.67 -6.33
CA ALA A 106 6.46 -18.25 -6.63
C ALA A 106 7.60 -18.06 -7.65
N ARG A 107 8.75 -18.69 -7.41
CA ARG A 107 9.88 -18.68 -8.35
C ARG A 107 9.50 -19.30 -9.70
N ASP A 108 8.94 -20.51 -9.67
CA ASP A 108 8.69 -21.30 -10.88
C ASP A 108 7.59 -20.65 -11.75
N THR A 109 6.73 -19.80 -11.18
CA THR A 109 5.70 -19.01 -11.89
C THR A 109 6.19 -17.63 -12.37
N GLY A 110 7.47 -17.31 -12.13
CA GLY A 110 8.15 -16.17 -12.71
C GLY A 110 8.19 -14.91 -11.84
N PHE A 111 7.92 -15.03 -10.54
CA PHE A 111 8.16 -13.95 -9.58
C PHE A 111 9.61 -14.01 -9.07
N GLU A 112 10.14 -12.83 -8.74
CA GLU A 112 11.54 -12.66 -8.33
C GLU A 112 11.68 -12.44 -6.82
N VAL A 113 10.63 -11.93 -6.19
CA VAL A 113 10.59 -11.65 -4.75
C VAL A 113 9.23 -11.98 -4.14
N VAL A 114 9.20 -12.13 -2.81
CA VAL A 114 7.96 -12.34 -2.05
C VAL A 114 7.82 -11.30 -0.95
N GLN A 115 6.60 -10.84 -0.72
CA GLN A 115 6.23 -10.13 0.50
C GLN A 115 5.64 -11.12 1.51
N ALA A 116 6.25 -11.24 2.68
CA ALA A 116 5.79 -12.11 3.75
C ALA A 116 4.96 -11.35 4.80
N TYR A 117 4.20 -12.07 5.63
CA TYR A 117 3.46 -11.49 6.75
C TYR A 117 4.27 -11.55 8.04
N THR A 118 4.00 -10.64 8.97
CA THR A 118 4.56 -10.68 10.32
C THR A 118 4.28 -12.00 11.03
N THR A 119 5.30 -12.59 11.65
CA THR A 119 5.16 -13.73 12.57
C THR A 119 5.83 -13.44 13.91
N GLU A 120 5.10 -13.69 14.99
CA GLU A 120 5.61 -13.60 16.36
C GLU A 120 6.29 -14.91 16.80
N ASP A 121 6.05 -16.01 16.08
CA ASP A 121 6.72 -17.29 16.32
C ASP A 121 8.10 -17.30 15.65
N ALA A 122 9.15 -17.31 16.48
CA ALA A 122 10.53 -17.33 16.03
C ALA A 122 10.87 -18.60 15.21
N LYS A 123 10.33 -19.76 15.58
CA LYS A 123 10.59 -21.01 14.84
C LYS A 123 9.95 -20.94 13.46
N LEU A 124 8.75 -20.39 13.37
CA LEU A 124 8.08 -20.14 12.10
C LEU A 124 8.84 -19.12 11.26
N ALA A 125 9.39 -18.07 11.88
CA ALA A 125 10.22 -17.08 11.19
C ALA A 125 11.48 -17.72 10.55
N ASP A 126 12.15 -18.61 11.29
CA ASP A 126 13.30 -19.38 10.79
C ASP A 126 12.90 -20.38 9.69
N GLU A 127 11.75 -21.06 9.83
CA GLU A 127 11.21 -21.95 8.80
C GLU A 127 10.95 -21.20 7.48
N ILE A 128 10.27 -20.06 7.57
CA ILE A 128 10.00 -19.18 6.43
C ILE A 128 11.31 -18.75 5.76
N LYS A 129 12.31 -18.36 6.55
CA LYS A 129 13.63 -17.98 6.03
C LYS A 129 14.29 -19.14 5.29
N ALA A 130 14.39 -20.30 5.93
CA ALA A 130 15.03 -21.48 5.36
C ALA A 130 14.33 -21.96 4.08
N ALA A 131 13.01 -21.87 4.04
CA ALA A 131 12.22 -22.19 2.87
C ALA A 131 12.49 -21.24 1.69
N ALA A 132 12.59 -19.93 1.96
CA ALA A 132 12.91 -18.93 0.95
C ALA A 132 14.34 -19.10 0.41
N ASP A 133 15.31 -19.31 1.30
CA ASP A 133 16.72 -19.59 0.94
C ASP A 133 16.82 -20.88 0.09
N GLY A 134 16.16 -21.96 0.52
CA GLY A 134 16.15 -23.24 -0.19
C GLY A 134 15.46 -23.18 -1.55
N ALA A 135 14.46 -22.29 -1.72
CA ALA A 135 13.84 -22.02 -3.00
C ALA A 135 14.63 -20.99 -3.84
N GLY A 136 15.63 -20.30 -3.28
CA GLY A 136 16.38 -19.27 -3.99
C GLY A 136 15.54 -18.06 -4.39
N ILE A 137 14.54 -17.68 -3.58
CA ILE A 137 13.72 -16.48 -3.77
C ILE A 137 13.83 -15.56 -2.55
N ARG A 138 14.02 -14.25 -2.76
CA ARG A 138 14.18 -13.28 -1.67
C ARG A 138 12.82 -12.94 -1.06
N ILE A 139 12.75 -12.89 0.27
CA ILE A 139 11.69 -12.16 0.98
C ILE A 139 12.10 -10.69 1.02
N ASP A 140 11.51 -9.89 0.14
CA ASP A 140 11.96 -8.52 -0.10
C ASP A 140 11.39 -7.54 0.91
N THR A 141 10.18 -7.83 1.41
CA THR A 141 9.44 -6.95 2.31
C THR A 141 8.52 -7.72 3.27
N VAL A 142 8.08 -7.03 4.32
CA VAL A 142 7.11 -7.55 5.29
C VAL A 142 5.83 -6.71 5.25
N MET A 143 4.68 -7.36 5.09
CA MET A 143 3.38 -6.74 5.26
C MET A 143 3.02 -6.76 6.75
N ASN A 144 3.01 -5.59 7.39
CA ASN A 144 2.41 -5.50 8.71
C ASN A 144 0.88 -5.61 8.58
N GLU A 145 0.28 -6.37 9.49
CA GLU A 145 -1.17 -6.53 9.54
C GLU A 145 -1.70 -6.05 10.90
N GLY A 146 -3.03 -5.98 11.04
CA GLY A 146 -3.66 -5.65 12.33
C GLY A 146 -3.86 -4.15 12.57
N HIS A 147 -3.44 -3.28 11.65
CA HIS A 147 -3.64 -1.82 11.73
C HIS A 147 -5.11 -1.39 11.86
N TRP A 148 -6.04 -2.20 11.35
CA TRP A 148 -7.48 -1.95 11.48
C TRP A 148 -8.01 -2.26 12.88
N GLU A 149 -7.44 -3.27 13.54
CA GLU A 149 -7.80 -3.67 14.89
C GLU A 149 -7.07 -2.82 15.93
N TRP A 150 -5.81 -2.48 15.65
CA TRP A 150 -4.93 -1.71 16.54
C TRP A 150 -4.32 -0.50 15.79
N PRO A 151 -5.12 0.52 15.47
CA PRO A 151 -4.62 1.68 14.74
C PRO A 151 -3.73 2.57 15.62
N LEU A 152 -2.62 3.06 15.06
CA LEU A 152 -1.74 4.04 15.74
C LEU A 152 -2.41 5.40 15.95
N SER A 153 -3.58 5.63 15.35
CA SER A 153 -4.43 6.81 15.59
C SER A 153 -5.38 6.65 16.80
N SER A 154 -5.38 5.50 17.46
CA SER A 154 -6.23 5.26 18.64
C SER A 154 -5.91 6.25 19.77
N SER A 155 -6.94 6.68 20.50
CA SER A 155 -6.78 7.43 21.76
C SER A 155 -6.52 6.50 22.96
N ASP A 156 -6.66 5.19 22.79
CA ASP A 156 -6.39 4.18 23.81
C ASP A 156 -4.92 3.75 23.76
N PRO A 157 -4.11 4.04 24.80
CA PRO A 157 -2.70 3.67 24.83
C PRO A 157 -2.43 2.17 24.70
N ALA A 158 -3.33 1.31 25.22
CA ALA A 158 -3.13 -0.14 25.15
C ALA A 158 -3.27 -0.66 23.71
N VAL A 159 -4.15 -0.04 22.93
CA VAL A 159 -4.31 -0.32 21.49
C VAL A 159 -3.05 0.11 20.73
N VAL A 160 -2.52 1.29 21.04
CA VAL A 160 -1.28 1.81 20.44
C VAL A 160 -0.09 0.92 20.78
N GLU A 161 0.08 0.53 22.05
CA GLU A 161 1.17 -0.33 22.52
C GLU A 161 1.20 -1.66 21.76
N LYS A 162 0.03 -2.29 21.57
CA LYS A 162 -0.09 -3.52 20.80
C LYS A 162 0.33 -3.34 19.33
N SER A 163 -0.06 -2.23 18.72
CA SER A 163 0.32 -1.88 17.35
C SER A 163 1.83 -1.65 17.20
N LEU A 164 2.41 -0.88 18.12
CA LEU A 164 3.87 -0.64 18.18
C LEU A 164 4.63 -1.96 18.34
N LYS A 165 4.18 -2.83 19.25
CA LYS A 165 4.85 -4.11 19.47
C LYS A 165 4.86 -4.99 18.21
N ARG A 166 3.76 -4.99 17.46
CA ARG A 166 3.66 -5.73 16.21
C ARG A 166 4.55 -5.13 15.11
N MET A 167 4.68 -3.80 15.07
CA MET A 167 5.64 -3.13 14.18
C MET A 167 7.08 -3.49 14.53
N GLU A 168 7.46 -3.51 15.81
CA GLU A 168 8.78 -3.98 16.25
C GLU A 168 9.05 -5.42 15.76
N THR A 169 8.09 -6.34 15.96
CA THR A 169 8.20 -7.72 15.44
C THR A 169 8.43 -7.74 13.94
N SER A 170 7.73 -6.89 13.19
CA SER A 170 7.85 -6.84 11.72
C SER A 170 9.21 -6.33 11.28
N LEU A 171 9.76 -5.33 11.98
CA LEU A 171 11.11 -4.82 11.73
C LEU A 171 12.17 -5.90 12.02
N HIS A 172 12.01 -6.68 13.09
CA HIS A 172 12.90 -7.80 13.39
C HIS A 172 12.74 -8.97 12.40
N ASN A 173 11.52 -9.30 11.96
CA ASN A 173 11.31 -10.27 10.88
C ASN A 173 11.99 -9.81 9.58
N ALA A 174 11.82 -8.54 9.20
CA ALA A 174 12.46 -7.95 8.03
C ALA A 174 13.99 -8.08 8.11
N LYS A 175 14.57 -7.78 9.28
CA LYS A 175 16.00 -7.96 9.54
C LYS A 175 16.45 -9.40 9.37
N LEU A 176 15.72 -10.35 9.97
CA LEU A 176 16.02 -11.78 9.90
C LEU A 176 15.99 -12.30 8.46
N TRP A 177 15.01 -11.86 7.68
CA TRP A 177 14.79 -12.31 6.30
C TRP A 177 15.64 -11.58 5.26
N GLY A 178 16.37 -10.54 5.66
CA GLY A 178 17.15 -9.71 4.72
C GLY A 178 16.27 -8.81 3.83
N SER A 179 15.04 -8.55 4.26
CA SER A 179 14.15 -7.55 3.67
C SER A 179 14.66 -6.14 3.98
N ASP A 180 14.19 -5.14 3.23
CA ASP A 180 14.59 -3.75 3.42
C ASP A 180 13.42 -2.79 3.71
N ALA A 181 12.18 -3.27 3.69
CA ALA A 181 11.01 -2.50 4.10
C ALA A 181 9.94 -3.31 4.84
N VAL A 182 9.22 -2.58 5.70
CA VAL A 182 7.97 -2.99 6.32
C VAL A 182 6.86 -2.03 5.89
N LEU A 183 5.76 -2.58 5.38
CA LEU A 183 4.54 -1.83 5.09
C LEU A 183 3.86 -1.39 6.38
N LEU A 184 3.35 -0.16 6.43
CA LEU A 184 2.54 0.36 7.53
C LEU A 184 1.32 1.11 6.99
N VAL A 185 0.12 0.67 7.37
CA VAL A 185 -1.08 1.53 7.29
C VAL A 185 -1.08 2.45 8.52
N PRO A 186 -0.91 3.77 8.37
CA PRO A 186 -0.49 4.65 9.47
C PRO A 186 -1.61 4.94 10.48
N ALA A 187 -2.87 4.94 10.05
CA ALA A 187 -3.98 5.43 10.84
C ALA A 187 -5.31 4.82 10.39
N VAL A 188 -6.37 5.07 11.16
CA VAL A 188 -7.76 4.90 10.74
C VAL A 188 -8.54 6.14 11.16
N VAL A 189 -9.32 6.69 10.22
CA VAL A 189 -10.28 7.79 10.48
C VAL A 189 -11.69 7.21 10.62
N ASN A 190 -12.37 7.57 11.70
CA ASN A 190 -13.70 7.08 12.04
C ASN A 190 -14.48 8.15 12.84
N PRO A 191 -15.77 7.96 13.17
CA PRO A 191 -16.56 8.97 13.88
C PRO A 191 -16.01 9.45 15.23
N LYS A 192 -15.11 8.68 15.86
CA LYS A 192 -14.44 9.02 17.13
C LYS A 192 -12.99 9.49 16.96
N THR A 193 -12.37 9.16 15.82
CA THR A 193 -11.00 9.56 15.47
C THR A 193 -11.04 10.45 14.25
N LEU A 194 -11.02 11.77 14.48
CA LEU A 194 -11.06 12.78 13.41
C LEU A 194 -9.78 12.76 12.57
N TYR A 195 -9.84 13.35 11.37
CA TYR A 195 -8.70 13.37 10.44
C TYR A 195 -7.44 14.00 11.06
N HIS A 196 -7.60 15.14 11.74
CA HIS A 196 -6.51 15.80 12.45
C HIS A 196 -5.92 14.90 13.54
N ASP A 197 -6.77 14.25 14.35
CA ASP A 197 -6.31 13.33 15.39
C ASP A 197 -5.57 12.12 14.81
N ALA A 198 -6.06 11.59 13.69
CA ALA A 198 -5.39 10.52 12.96
C ALA A 198 -4.02 10.96 12.48
N TRP A 199 -3.90 12.15 11.91
CA TRP A 199 -2.63 12.74 11.48
C TRP A 199 -1.65 12.88 12.65
N THR A 200 -2.05 13.59 13.70
CA THR A 200 -1.16 13.90 14.83
C THR A 200 -0.75 12.66 15.63
N ARG A 201 -1.70 11.80 16.01
CA ARG A 201 -1.42 10.64 16.87
C ARG A 201 -0.61 9.56 16.15
N SER A 202 -0.93 9.29 14.87
CA SER A 202 -0.14 8.33 14.09
C SER A 202 1.30 8.80 13.93
N GLN A 203 1.52 10.08 13.63
CA GLN A 203 2.85 10.65 13.51
C GLN A 203 3.66 10.59 14.80
N GLU A 204 3.04 10.86 15.94
CA GLU A 204 3.67 10.75 17.25
C GLU A 204 4.13 9.31 17.50
N ASN A 205 3.28 8.34 17.22
CA ASN A 205 3.58 6.93 17.47
C ASN A 205 4.59 6.35 16.48
N ILE A 206 4.51 6.70 15.20
CA ILE A 206 5.48 6.26 14.18
C ILE A 206 6.88 6.80 14.49
N ARG A 207 7.01 8.02 15.03
CA ARG A 207 8.31 8.56 15.45
C ARG A 207 9.01 7.72 16.51
N LYS A 208 8.25 7.00 17.35
CA LYS A 208 8.81 6.08 18.36
C LYS A 208 9.51 4.88 17.73
N LEU A 209 9.16 4.52 16.48
CA LEU A 209 9.73 3.40 15.75
C LEU A 209 10.97 3.77 14.91
N ILE A 210 11.18 5.06 14.62
CA ILE A 210 12.28 5.52 13.75
C ILE A 210 13.67 5.08 14.27
N PRO A 211 14.00 5.17 15.57
CA PRO A 211 15.30 4.71 16.05
C PRO A 211 15.57 3.22 15.78
N LEU A 212 14.55 2.37 15.95
CA LEU A 212 14.67 0.94 15.66
C LEU A 212 14.79 0.67 14.15
N ALA A 213 14.01 1.38 13.33
CA ALA A 213 14.11 1.32 11.88
C ALA A 213 15.53 1.67 11.40
N GLU A 214 16.14 2.71 11.99
CA GLU A 214 17.52 3.13 11.73
C GLU A 214 18.54 2.07 12.16
N GLU A 215 18.43 1.57 13.39
CA GLU A 215 19.33 0.53 13.92
C GLU A 215 19.33 -0.71 13.02
N LEU A 216 18.15 -1.17 12.61
CA LEU A 216 17.99 -2.38 11.82
C LEU A 216 18.28 -2.15 10.33
N LYS A 217 18.28 -0.88 9.89
CA LYS A 217 18.36 -0.41 8.50
C LYS A 217 17.18 -0.86 7.65
N ILE A 218 15.98 -0.68 8.17
CA ILE A 218 14.72 -1.08 7.53
C ILE A 218 13.84 0.15 7.35
N VAL A 219 13.30 0.36 6.15
CA VAL A 219 12.35 1.44 5.88
C VAL A 219 10.96 1.05 6.38
N ILE A 220 10.30 1.96 7.09
CA ILE A 220 8.86 1.90 7.33
C ILE A 220 8.19 2.67 6.19
N ALA A 221 7.46 1.97 5.34
CA ALA A 221 6.83 2.56 4.18
C ALA A 221 5.31 2.66 4.39
N ILE A 222 4.79 3.88 4.30
CA ILE A 222 3.41 4.26 4.58
C ILE A 222 2.55 3.93 3.37
N GLU A 223 1.48 3.15 3.57
CA GLU A 223 0.52 2.80 2.52
C GLU A 223 -0.79 3.59 2.68
N GLU A 224 -1.30 4.12 1.57
CA GLU A 224 -2.66 4.62 1.43
C GLU A 224 -3.67 3.49 1.20
N VAL A 225 -4.78 3.50 1.96
CA VAL A 225 -5.84 2.48 1.90
C VAL A 225 -7.20 3.13 2.11
N TRP A 226 -8.29 2.36 2.05
CA TRP A 226 -9.66 2.87 2.19
C TRP A 226 -10.08 3.12 3.65
N ASN A 227 -9.23 3.80 4.43
CA ASN A 227 -9.44 4.14 5.84
C ASN A 227 -9.84 5.61 6.08
N ARG A 228 -10.17 6.35 5.01
CA ARG A 228 -10.47 7.80 5.00
C ARG A 228 -9.28 8.69 5.41
N PHE A 229 -8.04 8.24 5.22
CA PHE A 229 -6.83 8.97 5.56
C PHE A 229 -5.85 8.97 4.37
N LEU A 230 -5.13 10.08 4.14
CA LEU A 230 -4.25 10.29 2.98
C LEU A 230 -4.98 10.07 1.65
N LEU A 231 -5.97 10.93 1.35
CA LEU A 231 -6.89 10.75 0.23
C LEU A 231 -6.41 11.40 -1.07
N SER A 232 -5.28 12.09 -1.04
CA SER A 232 -4.68 12.76 -2.19
C SER A 232 -3.15 12.60 -2.17
N PRO A 233 -2.49 12.68 -3.34
CA PRO A 233 -1.06 12.49 -3.41
C PRO A 233 -0.29 13.61 -2.71
N LEU A 234 -0.86 14.82 -2.65
CA LEU A 234 -0.29 15.95 -1.92
C LEU A 234 -0.30 15.71 -0.41
N GLU A 235 -1.38 15.14 0.14
CA GLU A 235 -1.46 14.78 1.56
C GLU A 235 -0.44 13.71 1.91
N MET A 236 -0.34 12.64 1.11
CA MET A 236 0.64 11.57 1.36
C MET A 236 2.08 12.09 1.26
N ALA A 237 2.39 12.92 0.26
CA ALA A 237 3.71 13.53 0.13
C ALA A 237 4.06 14.37 1.36
N ALA A 238 3.15 15.25 1.80
CA ALA A 238 3.35 16.07 3.00
C ALA A 238 3.51 15.20 4.26
N TYR A 239 2.67 14.18 4.43
CA TYR A 239 2.71 13.29 5.59
C TYR A 239 4.07 12.58 5.72
N VAL A 240 4.59 12.03 4.62
CA VAL A 240 5.90 11.37 4.59
C VAL A 240 7.03 12.38 4.88
N ASP A 241 6.99 13.56 4.28
CA ASP A 241 8.04 14.59 4.43
C ASP A 241 8.13 15.15 5.85
N GLU A 242 6.99 15.24 6.56
CA GLU A 242 6.93 15.78 7.93
C GLU A 242 7.73 14.95 8.94
N PHE A 243 7.98 13.66 8.67
CA PHE A 243 8.85 12.83 9.51
C PHE A 243 10.31 13.25 9.45
N LYS A 244 10.75 13.90 8.36
CA LYS A 244 12.14 14.34 8.13
C LYS A 244 13.14 13.21 8.40
N SER A 245 12.81 11.99 8.01
CA SER A 245 13.60 10.78 8.25
C SER A 245 13.71 9.96 6.97
N PRO A 246 14.91 9.49 6.58
CA PRO A 246 15.08 8.63 5.43
C PRO A 246 14.43 7.25 5.62
N TRP A 247 14.12 6.88 6.87
CA TRP A 247 13.51 5.61 7.25
C TRP A 247 11.99 5.60 7.11
N ILE A 248 11.38 6.75 6.79
CA ILE A 248 9.95 6.82 6.45
C ILE A 248 9.81 7.14 4.96
N LYS A 249 9.09 6.28 4.24
CA LYS A 249 8.87 6.40 2.79
C LYS A 249 7.41 6.10 2.44
N ALA A 250 7.06 6.21 1.16
CA ALA A 250 5.77 5.79 0.63
C ALA A 250 5.82 4.34 0.13
N TRP A 251 4.80 3.58 0.49
CA TRP A 251 4.41 2.33 -0.15
C TRP A 251 3.21 2.64 -1.03
N PHE A 252 3.40 2.72 -2.35
CA PHE A 252 2.32 3.16 -3.24
C PHE A 252 1.53 1.98 -3.78
N ASP A 253 0.23 1.92 -3.51
CA ASP A 253 -0.69 0.95 -4.11
C ASP A 253 -1.43 1.60 -5.29
N VAL A 254 -1.10 1.11 -6.50
CA VAL A 254 -1.63 1.65 -7.76
C VAL A 254 -3.16 1.56 -7.82
N GLY A 255 -3.77 0.52 -7.24
CA GLY A 255 -5.21 0.30 -7.31
C GLY A 255 -6.00 1.03 -6.23
N ASN A 256 -5.45 1.19 -5.02
CA ASN A 256 -6.18 1.82 -3.90
C ASN A 256 -6.63 3.25 -4.22
N VAL A 257 -5.85 3.97 -5.03
CA VAL A 257 -6.10 5.39 -5.33
C VAL A 257 -7.15 5.63 -6.42
N VAL A 258 -7.52 4.61 -7.20
CA VAL A 258 -8.44 4.76 -8.35
C VAL A 258 -9.83 5.24 -7.95
N LEU A 259 -10.23 5.02 -6.69
CA LEU A 259 -11.48 5.53 -6.14
C LEU A 259 -11.48 7.06 -5.99
N TYR A 260 -10.32 7.70 -5.83
CA TYR A 260 -10.21 9.12 -5.48
C TYR A 260 -9.29 9.92 -6.41
N GLY A 261 -8.55 9.27 -7.30
CA GLY A 261 -7.58 9.92 -8.19
C GLY A 261 -7.04 9.02 -9.29
N TYR A 262 -5.91 9.44 -9.88
CA TYR A 262 -5.26 8.78 -11.00
C TYR A 262 -3.87 8.28 -10.61
N PRO A 263 -3.55 6.99 -10.78
CA PRO A 263 -2.28 6.45 -10.29
C PRO A 263 -1.04 7.14 -10.87
N GLN A 264 -1.07 7.52 -12.14
CA GLN A 264 0.03 8.24 -12.81
C GLN A 264 0.29 9.65 -12.25
N ASP A 265 -0.73 10.30 -11.66
CA ASP A 265 -0.56 11.59 -10.97
C ASP A 265 0.06 11.38 -9.58
N TRP A 266 -0.39 10.34 -8.87
CA TRP A 266 0.21 9.94 -7.60
C TRP A 266 1.68 9.57 -7.74
N ILE A 267 2.05 8.78 -8.74
CA ILE A 267 3.43 8.39 -9.00
C ILE A 267 4.32 9.62 -9.21
N ARG A 268 3.90 10.56 -10.06
CA ARG A 268 4.67 11.78 -10.36
C ARG A 268 4.78 12.70 -9.15
N THR A 269 3.73 12.81 -8.35
CA THR A 269 3.70 13.65 -7.15
C THR A 269 4.56 13.10 -6.03
N LEU A 270 4.46 11.79 -5.76
CA LEU A 270 5.27 11.13 -4.72
C LEU A 270 6.74 11.06 -5.14
N GLY A 271 7.01 10.76 -6.41
CA GLY A 271 8.36 10.71 -6.98
C GLY A 271 9.28 9.77 -6.19
N ASN A 272 10.44 10.28 -5.79
CA ASN A 272 11.46 9.53 -5.02
C ASN A 272 11.04 9.14 -3.59
N ARG A 273 9.83 9.51 -3.15
CA ARG A 273 9.25 9.03 -1.89
C ARG A 273 8.79 7.58 -2.01
N ILE A 274 8.43 7.12 -3.21
CA ILE A 274 8.01 5.74 -3.45
C ILE A 274 9.21 4.82 -3.23
N TYR A 275 9.08 3.91 -2.28
CA TYR A 275 10.09 2.91 -1.97
C TYR A 275 9.68 1.51 -2.42
N LYS A 276 8.40 1.17 -2.28
CA LYS A 276 7.80 -0.10 -2.73
C LYS A 276 6.44 0.18 -3.36
N VAL A 277 5.99 -0.76 -4.18
CA VAL A 277 4.72 -0.64 -4.90
C VAL A 277 3.87 -1.88 -4.69
N HIS A 278 2.57 -1.68 -4.51
CA HIS A 278 1.56 -2.73 -4.69
C HIS A 278 0.85 -2.59 -6.03
N LEU A 279 0.63 -3.74 -6.68
CA LEU A 279 -0.04 -3.84 -7.97
C LEU A 279 -1.40 -4.52 -7.76
N LYS A 280 -2.44 -3.71 -7.93
CA LYS A 280 -3.85 -4.10 -7.96
C LYS A 280 -4.50 -3.47 -9.18
N ASP A 281 -5.63 -4.01 -9.59
CA ASP A 281 -6.48 -3.35 -10.57
C ASP A 281 -7.92 -3.30 -10.10
N PHE A 282 -8.57 -2.19 -10.46
CA PHE A 282 -9.84 -1.78 -9.90
C PHE A 282 -10.75 -1.30 -11.01
N LYS A 283 -11.96 -1.85 -11.05
CA LYS A 283 -12.98 -1.53 -12.02
C LYS A 283 -14.14 -0.79 -11.37
N ARG A 284 -14.48 0.36 -11.93
CA ARG A 284 -15.63 1.17 -11.51
C ARG A 284 -16.72 1.02 -12.56
N LEU A 285 -17.88 0.54 -12.13
CA LEU A 285 -19.11 0.56 -12.90
C LEU A 285 -20.02 1.66 -12.32
N GLU A 286 -21.10 2.01 -13.02
CA GLU A 286 -22.05 3.04 -12.57
C GLU A 286 -22.61 2.75 -11.16
N ASP A 287 -22.77 1.47 -10.82
CA ASP A 287 -23.42 0.99 -9.60
C ASP A 287 -22.58 -0.01 -8.79
N ALA A 288 -21.34 -0.28 -9.18
CA ALA A 288 -20.52 -1.30 -8.53
C ALA A 288 -19.01 -1.06 -8.66
N TYR A 289 -18.27 -1.70 -7.77
CA TYR A 289 -16.82 -1.62 -7.66
C TYR A 289 -16.24 -3.03 -7.54
N PHE A 290 -15.22 -3.34 -8.33
CA PHE A 290 -14.61 -4.67 -8.34
C PHE A 290 -13.09 -4.60 -8.33
N TRP A 291 -12.49 -5.42 -7.47
CA TRP A 291 -11.12 -5.84 -7.65
C TRP A 291 -11.06 -6.86 -8.79
N VAL A 292 -10.13 -6.65 -9.72
CA VAL A 292 -9.98 -7.46 -10.93
C VAL A 292 -8.51 -7.74 -11.22
N ASN A 293 -8.22 -8.63 -12.16
CA ASN A 293 -6.83 -8.87 -12.56
C ASN A 293 -6.24 -7.64 -13.26
N LEU A 294 -4.92 -7.55 -13.24
CA LEU A 294 -4.20 -6.46 -13.92
C LEU A 294 -4.56 -6.41 -15.42
N GLY A 295 -4.98 -5.23 -15.87
CA GLY A 295 -5.42 -4.95 -17.24
C GLY A 295 -6.89 -5.23 -17.52
N GLU A 296 -7.68 -5.62 -16.52
CA GLU A 296 -9.14 -5.82 -16.65
C GLU A 296 -9.97 -4.69 -16.00
N GLY A 297 -9.30 -3.80 -15.25
CA GLY A 297 -9.90 -2.64 -14.60
C GLY A 297 -9.70 -1.35 -15.39
N ASP A 298 -9.79 -0.22 -14.69
CA ASP A 298 -9.80 1.11 -15.30
C ASP A 298 -8.44 1.80 -15.25
N ILE A 299 -7.40 1.13 -14.78
CA ILE A 299 -6.06 1.71 -14.67
C ILE A 299 -5.41 1.81 -16.06
N ASP A 300 -4.96 3.02 -16.41
CA ASP A 300 -4.11 3.23 -17.58
C ASP A 300 -2.68 2.76 -17.28
N TRP A 301 -2.44 1.46 -17.46
CA TRP A 301 -1.13 0.84 -17.22
C TRP A 301 -0.02 1.39 -18.11
N ALA A 302 -0.34 1.93 -19.30
CA ALA A 302 0.66 2.55 -20.15
C ALA A 302 1.16 3.86 -19.53
N GLU A 303 0.26 4.68 -19.01
CA GLU A 303 0.61 5.90 -18.29
C GLU A 303 1.24 5.64 -16.92
N VAL A 304 0.82 4.60 -16.20
CA VAL A 304 1.50 4.16 -14.96
C VAL A 304 2.95 3.79 -15.23
N ARG A 305 3.21 3.00 -16.29
CA ARG A 305 4.57 2.64 -16.70
C ARG A 305 5.39 3.87 -17.11
N ASN A 306 4.77 4.83 -17.82
CA ASN A 306 5.43 6.08 -18.18
C ASN A 306 5.80 6.90 -16.93
N ALA A 307 4.89 7.04 -15.97
CA ALA A 307 5.15 7.74 -14.72
C ALA A 307 6.28 7.08 -13.91
N PHE A 308 6.31 5.74 -13.81
CA PHE A 308 7.43 5.04 -13.15
C PHE A 308 8.77 5.28 -13.87
N ARG A 309 8.77 5.34 -15.20
CA ARG A 309 9.97 5.69 -15.98
C ARG A 309 10.44 7.11 -15.66
N GLU A 310 9.53 8.08 -15.67
CA GLU A 310 9.84 9.50 -15.42
C GLU A 310 10.49 9.71 -14.05
N ILE A 311 10.00 9.02 -13.02
CA ILE A 311 10.56 9.14 -11.67
C ILE A 311 11.78 8.24 -11.44
N GLY A 312 12.14 7.39 -12.41
CA GLY A 312 13.27 6.48 -12.32
C GLY A 312 13.09 5.37 -11.27
N PHE A 313 11.86 4.87 -11.07
CA PHE A 313 11.59 3.82 -10.08
C PHE A 313 12.27 2.50 -10.49
N ALA A 314 13.06 1.93 -9.57
CA ALA A 314 13.95 0.79 -9.83
C ALA A 314 14.02 -0.17 -8.63
N ASP A 315 12.88 -0.45 -8.00
CA ASP A 315 12.76 -1.37 -6.87
C ASP A 315 11.69 -2.45 -7.15
N SER A 316 11.09 -3.08 -6.14
CA SER A 316 10.08 -4.12 -6.31
C SER A 316 8.65 -3.58 -6.37
N ALA A 317 7.83 -4.23 -7.20
CA ALA A 317 6.39 -4.04 -7.27
C ALA A 317 5.70 -5.38 -7.04
N THR A 318 4.89 -5.48 -6.00
CA THR A 318 4.30 -6.73 -5.52
C THR A 318 2.83 -6.81 -5.88
N VAL A 319 2.41 -7.90 -6.52
CA VAL A 319 0.98 -8.15 -6.77
C VAL A 319 0.26 -8.51 -5.46
N GLU A 320 -0.89 -7.88 -5.23
CA GLU A 320 -1.82 -8.23 -4.15
C GLU A 320 -3.21 -8.43 -4.77
N LEU A 321 -3.45 -9.64 -5.27
CA LEU A 321 -4.71 -10.05 -5.89
C LEU A 321 -5.23 -11.29 -5.17
N ASP A 322 -6.35 -11.84 -5.65
CA ASP A 322 -6.74 -13.19 -5.23
C ASP A 322 -5.67 -14.21 -5.64
N GLY A 323 -5.44 -15.24 -4.82
CA GLY A 323 -4.42 -16.28 -5.07
C GLY A 323 -4.79 -17.36 -6.09
N GLY A 324 -5.93 -17.22 -6.77
CA GLY A 324 -6.50 -18.29 -7.58
C GLY A 324 -6.94 -19.50 -6.75
N LYS A 325 -7.33 -20.59 -7.40
CA LYS A 325 -7.75 -21.84 -6.75
C LYS A 325 -7.23 -23.05 -7.51
N GLU A 326 -6.92 -24.13 -6.80
CA GLU A 326 -6.63 -25.42 -7.42
C GLU A 326 -7.82 -25.90 -8.28
N PRO A 327 -7.59 -26.56 -9.42
CA PRO A 327 -6.30 -26.96 -10.00
C PRO A 327 -5.62 -25.88 -10.88
N PHE A 328 -6.15 -24.65 -10.90
CA PHE A 328 -5.73 -23.58 -11.81
C PHE A 328 -4.78 -22.55 -11.17
N LEU A 329 -4.30 -22.80 -9.95
CA LEU A 329 -3.50 -21.84 -9.19
C LEU A 329 -2.18 -21.49 -9.89
N GLU A 330 -1.38 -22.48 -10.31
CA GLU A 330 -0.12 -22.20 -10.99
C GLU A 330 -0.31 -21.53 -12.36
N PRO A 331 -1.23 -22.00 -13.25
CA PRO A 331 -1.56 -21.28 -14.48
C PRO A 331 -1.98 -19.83 -14.24
N TYR A 332 -2.77 -19.59 -13.20
CA TYR A 332 -3.20 -18.24 -12.84
C TYR A 332 -2.02 -17.37 -12.38
N LEU A 333 -1.14 -17.87 -11.51
CA LEU A 333 0.05 -17.13 -11.08
C LEU A 333 0.99 -16.80 -12.25
N ARG A 334 1.11 -17.69 -13.26
CA ARG A 334 1.85 -17.42 -14.50
C ARG A 334 1.20 -16.31 -15.32
N ASP A 335 -0.13 -16.32 -15.44
CA ASP A 335 -0.87 -15.25 -16.12
C ASP A 335 -0.66 -13.90 -15.42
N VAL A 336 -0.78 -13.85 -14.08
CA VAL A 336 -0.51 -12.63 -13.30
C VAL A 336 0.93 -12.14 -13.51
N SER A 337 1.92 -13.04 -13.44
CA SER A 337 3.33 -12.69 -13.69
C SER A 337 3.56 -12.13 -15.11
N SER A 338 2.92 -12.73 -16.13
CA SER A 338 2.98 -12.25 -17.51
C SER A 338 2.28 -10.90 -17.70
N ARG A 339 1.18 -10.64 -16.98
CA ARG A 339 0.53 -9.32 -16.98
C ARG A 339 1.44 -8.25 -16.42
N VAL A 340 2.21 -8.52 -15.35
CA VAL A 340 3.19 -7.55 -14.83
C VAL A 340 4.28 -7.28 -15.86
N ASP A 341 4.81 -8.31 -16.52
CA ASP A 341 5.79 -8.14 -17.61
C ASP A 341 5.27 -7.20 -18.70
N ARG A 342 4.06 -7.42 -19.19
CA ARG A 342 3.46 -6.65 -20.29
C ARG A 342 3.00 -5.24 -19.88
N LEU A 343 2.30 -5.13 -18.76
CA LEU A 343 1.62 -3.90 -18.34
C LEU A 343 2.57 -2.96 -17.60
N VAL A 344 3.40 -3.49 -16.70
CA VAL A 344 4.26 -2.68 -15.82
C VAL A 344 5.66 -2.57 -16.38
N LEU A 345 6.29 -3.69 -16.74
CA LEU A 345 7.69 -3.69 -17.16
C LEU A 345 7.85 -3.26 -18.62
N GLY A 346 6.84 -3.49 -19.47
CA GLY A 346 6.93 -3.22 -20.91
C GLY A 346 7.72 -4.27 -21.68
N LYS A 347 7.75 -5.52 -21.18
CA LYS A 347 8.30 -6.67 -21.90
C LYS A 347 7.26 -7.22 -22.89
N ALA A 348 7.75 -7.73 -24.02
CA ALA A 348 6.93 -8.31 -25.09
C ALA A 348 6.34 -9.66 -24.70
#